data_AF-A0A941QDE5-F1
#
_entry.id   AF-A0A941QDE5-F1
#
_cell.length_a   1.000
_cell.length_b   1.000
_cell.length_c   1.000
_cell.angle_alpha   90.00
_cell.angle_beta   90.00
_cell.angle_gamma   90.00
#
_symmetry.space_group_name_H-M   'P 1'
#
loop_
_entity.id
_entity.type
_entity.pdbx_description
1 polymer ?
#
loop_
_entity_poly.entity_id
_entity_poly.type
_entity_poly.pdbx_seq_one_letter_code
_entity_poly.pdbx_strand_id
1 'polypeptide(L)'
;MPNLTLRDVPEELHLWLKDSARAHRRSVNREAILLLELIRTGQDTVRRKASYEDLLAISRQAAALPVLDSRDEADILGLDEAGVPRN
;
A
#
# COMPACT_ATOMS: atom_id res chain seq x y z
N MET A 1 -23.31 -19.23 13.69
CA MET A 1 -22.17 -18.33 13.39
C MET A 1 -21.28 -18.28 14.63
N PRO A 2 -19.96 -18.50 14.50
CA PRO A 2 -19.06 -18.30 15.62
C PRO A 2 -19.12 -16.84 16.07
N ASN A 3 -19.22 -16.61 17.37
CA ASN A 3 -19.24 -15.28 17.99
C ASN A 3 -18.14 -15.21 19.04
N LEU A 4 -17.48 -14.06 19.14
CA LEU A 4 -16.42 -13.80 20.10
C LEU A 4 -16.72 -12.48 20.81
N THR A 5 -16.76 -12.51 22.13
CA THR A 5 -16.89 -11.31 22.96
C THR A 5 -15.58 -11.08 23.70
N LEU A 6 -14.95 -9.93 23.46
CA LEU A 6 -13.80 -9.47 24.22
C LEU A 6 -14.31 -8.68 25.44
N ARG A 7 -13.92 -9.11 26.64
CA ARG A 7 -14.22 -8.43 27.90
C ARG A 7 -12.99 -7.68 28.39
N ASP A 8 -13.21 -6.64 29.17
CA ASP A 8 -12.16 -5.85 29.84
C ASP A 8 -11.14 -5.25 28.85
N VAL A 9 -11.61 -4.83 27.67
CA VAL A 9 -10.78 -4.15 26.66
C VAL A 9 -10.38 -2.78 27.21
N PRO A 10 -9.07 -2.47 27.31
CA PRO A 10 -8.60 -1.15 27.73
C PRO A 10 -9.20 -0.05 26.85
N GLU A 11 -9.62 1.07 27.45
CA GLU A 11 -10.27 2.18 26.72
C GLU A 11 -9.40 2.68 25.57
N GLU A 12 -8.09 2.81 25.80
CA GLU A 12 -7.12 3.21 24.77
C GLU A 12 -7.13 2.27 23.56
N LEU A 13 -7.21 0.96 23.80
CA LEU A 13 -7.26 -0.04 22.73
C LEU A 13 -8.59 0.03 21.96
N HIS A 14 -9.70 0.25 22.67
CA HIS A 14 -11.01 0.40 22.06
C HIS A 14 -11.11 1.67 21.19
N LEU A 15 -10.54 2.78 21.66
CA LEU A 15 -10.45 4.03 20.89
C LEU A 15 -9.58 3.86 19.65
N TRP A 16 -8.39 3.28 19.80
CA TRP A 16 -7.51 2.98 18.66
C TRP A 16 -8.22 2.11 17.61
N LEU A 17 -8.97 1.08 18.05
CA LEU A 17 -9.68 0.20 17.14
C LEU A 17 -10.81 0.94 16.39
N LYS A 18 -11.52 1.85 17.06
CA LYS A 18 -12.53 2.71 16.43
C LYS A 18 -11.92 3.63 15.38
N ASP A 19 -10.79 4.24 15.69
CA ASP A 19 -10.09 5.14 14.76
C ASP A 19 -9.58 4.39 13.54
N SER A 20 -8.97 3.21 13.73
CA SER A 20 -8.56 2.33 12.63
C SER A 20 -9.75 1.92 11.75
N ALA A 21 -10.86 1.49 12.36
CA ALA A 21 -12.07 1.14 11.62
C ALA A 21 -12.60 2.33 10.77
N ARG A 22 -12.58 3.54 11.33
CA ARG A 22 -13.00 4.76 10.64
C ARG A 22 -12.08 5.07 9.46
N ALA A 23 -10.76 4.98 9.64
CA ALA A 23 -9.78 5.19 8.59
C ALA A 23 -9.98 4.21 7.42
N HIS A 24 -10.28 2.95 7.72
CA HIS A 24 -10.54 1.90 6.74
C HIS A 24 -12.01 1.84 6.26
N ARG A 25 -12.87 2.77 6.70
CA ARG A 25 -14.30 2.84 6.37
C ARG A 25 -15.06 1.53 6.61
N ARG A 26 -14.79 0.86 7.73
CA ARG A 26 -15.41 -0.41 8.11
C ARG A 26 -15.86 -0.42 9.57
N SER A 27 -16.69 -1.40 9.94
CA SER A 27 -17.12 -1.55 11.34
C SER A 27 -15.96 -2.02 12.22
N VAL A 28 -16.03 -1.70 13.51
CA VAL A 28 -15.06 -2.13 14.54
C VAL A 28 -14.90 -3.66 14.55
N ASN A 29 -16.00 -4.40 14.41
CA ASN A 29 -15.96 -5.86 14.35
C ASN A 29 -15.23 -6.37 13.10
N ARG A 30 -15.46 -5.73 11.94
CA ARG A 30 -14.77 -6.10 10.69
C ARG A 30 -13.28 -5.77 10.76
N GLU A 31 -12.93 -4.64 11.36
CA GLU A 31 -11.53 -4.26 11.66
C GLU A 31 -10.85 -5.31 12.55
N ALA A 32 -11.47 -5.68 13.67
CA ALA A 32 -10.92 -6.67 14.60
C ALA A 32 -10.68 -8.03 13.92
N ILE A 33 -11.63 -8.51 13.12
CA ILE A 33 -11.47 -9.76 12.36
C ILE A 33 -10.27 -9.68 11.41
N LEU A 34 -10.12 -8.57 10.68
CA LEU A 34 -9.02 -8.42 9.72
C LEU A 34 -7.66 -8.31 10.41
N LEU A 35 -7.58 -7.65 11.57
CA LEU A 35 -6.36 -7.63 12.37
C LEU A 35 -6.00 -9.03 12.91
N LEU A 36 -6.98 -9.80 13.35
CA LEU A 36 -6.77 -11.20 13.77
C LEU A 36 -6.33 -12.09 12.60
N GLU A 37 -6.93 -11.90 11.41
CA GLU A 37 -6.53 -12.62 10.19
C GLU A 37 -5.10 -12.25 9.76
N LEU A 38 -4.72 -10.98 9.87
CA LEU A 38 -3.37 -10.50 9.57
C LEU A 38 -2.32 -11.17 10.45
N ILE A 39 -2.57 -11.20 11.76
CA ILE A 39 -1.72 -11.91 12.73
C ILE A 39 -1.68 -13.41 12.41
N ARG A 40 -2.84 -14.04 12.16
CA ARG A 40 -2.94 -15.48 11.84
C ARG A 40 -2.15 -15.87 10.59
N THR A 41 -2.17 -15.01 9.57
CA THR A 41 -1.50 -15.29 8.29
C THR A 41 -0.01 -15.01 8.32
N GLY A 42 0.53 -14.47 9.42
CA GLY A 42 1.93 -14.07 9.49
C GLY A 42 2.29 -13.02 8.44
N GLN A 43 1.28 -12.30 7.93
CA GLN A 43 1.46 -11.09 7.13
C GLN A 43 1.96 -10.03 8.11
N ASP A 44 3.24 -10.15 8.44
CA ASP A 44 3.92 -9.24 9.32
C ASP A 44 3.72 -7.83 8.77
N THR A 45 3.17 -6.94 9.58
CA THR A 45 2.90 -5.53 9.20
C THR A 45 4.18 -4.76 8.88
N VAL A 46 5.34 -5.38 9.13
CA VAL A 46 6.60 -4.94 8.54
C VAL A 46 6.46 -5.09 7.04
N ARG A 47 6.12 -4.00 6.33
CA ARG A 47 6.39 -3.84 4.91
C ARG A 47 7.82 -4.34 4.68
N ARG A 48 7.97 -5.57 4.21
CA ARG A 48 9.28 -6.14 3.91
C ARG A 48 9.89 -5.18 2.92
N LYS A 49 11.02 -4.55 3.28
CA LYS A 49 11.77 -3.75 2.32
C LYS A 49 12.05 -4.66 1.13
N ALA A 50 11.68 -4.21 -0.07
CA ALA A 50 11.95 -4.95 -1.28
C ALA A 50 13.44 -5.30 -1.31
N SER A 51 13.76 -6.57 -1.53
CA SER A 51 15.13 -7.01 -1.71
C SER A 51 15.68 -6.47 -3.03
N TYR A 52 17.01 -6.52 -3.20
CA TYR A 52 17.62 -6.17 -4.47
C TYR A 52 17.10 -7.02 -5.63
N GLU A 53 16.84 -8.31 -5.38
CA GLU A 53 16.27 -9.24 -6.36
C GLU A 53 14.85 -8.82 -6.79
N ASP A 54 14.03 -8.38 -5.83
CA ASP A 54 12.67 -7.89 -6.12
C ASP A 54 12.72 -6.65 -7.02
N LEU A 55 13.64 -5.72 -6.75
CA LEU A 55 13.83 -4.53 -7.57
C LEU A 55 14.30 -4.87 -8.99
N LEU A 56 15.22 -5.83 -9.11
CA LEU A 56 15.73 -6.27 -10.41
C LEU A 56 14.64 -6.99 -11.23
N ALA A 57 13.78 -7.77 -10.58
CA ALA A 57 12.66 -8.42 -11.23
C ALA A 57 11.68 -7.40 -11.84
N ILE A 58 11.35 -6.35 -11.09
CA ILE A 58 10.50 -5.24 -11.58
C ILE A 58 11.15 -4.52 -12.76
N SER A 59 12.45 -4.21 -12.67
CA SER A 59 13.19 -3.55 -13.75
C SER A 59 13.17 -4.37 -15.04
N ARG A 60 13.42 -5.69 -14.96
CA ARG A 60 13.37 -6.59 -16.13
C ARG A 60 11.97 -6.68 -16.73
N GLN A 61 10.95 -6.77 -15.89
CA GLN A 61 9.57 -6.83 -16.34
C GLN A 61 9.18 -5.54 -17.07
N ALA A 62 9.53 -4.37 -16.51
CA ALA A 62 9.26 -3.08 -17.13
C ALA A 62 10.00 -2.93 -18.47
N ALA A 63 11.27 -3.36 -18.55
CA ALA A 63 12.07 -3.30 -19.78
C ALA A 63 11.55 -4.21 -20.91
N ALA A 64 10.80 -5.26 -20.58
CA ALA A 64 10.20 -6.16 -21.56
C ALA A 64 8.85 -5.66 -22.12
N LEU A 65 8.30 -4.57 -21.58
CA LEU A 65 7.03 -4.01 -22.06
C LEU A 65 7.21 -3.34 -23.43
N PRO A 66 6.19 -3.36 -24.30
CA PRO A 66 6.24 -2.67 -25.58
C PRO A 66 6.32 -1.16 -25.39
N VAL A 67 7.17 -0.50 -26.19
CA VAL A 67 7.26 0.96 -26.23
C VAL A 67 6.03 1.52 -26.95
N LEU A 68 5.20 2.27 -26.23
CA LEU A 68 4.00 2.92 -26.79
C LEU A 68 4.26 4.33 -27.31
N ASP A 69 5.25 5.00 -26.73
CA ASP A 69 5.64 6.37 -27.07
C ASP A 69 7.17 6.43 -27.09
N SER A 70 7.73 6.77 -28.25
CA SER A 70 9.18 6.84 -28.48
C SER A 70 9.70 8.27 -28.47
N ARG A 71 8.89 9.24 -28.04
CA ARG A 71 9.36 10.61 -27.84
C ARG A 71 10.42 10.65 -26.74
N ASP A 72 11.36 11.56 -26.88
CA ASP A 72 12.35 11.80 -25.84
C ASP A 72 11.69 12.41 -24.59
N GLU A 73 12.31 12.20 -23.44
CA GLU A 73 11.79 12.64 -22.13
C GLU A 73 11.42 14.13 -22.12
N ALA A 74 12.25 14.98 -22.73
CA ALA A 74 12.00 16.42 -22.83
C ALA A 74 10.70 16.72 -23.60
N ASP A 75 10.43 16.02 -24.70
CA ASP A 75 9.21 16.22 -25.48
C ASP A 75 7.97 15.64 -24.80
N ILE A 76 8.12 14.58 -24.00
CA ILE A 76 7.06 14.03 -23.15
C ILE A 76 6.68 15.05 -22.06
N LEU A 77 7.68 15.65 -21.42
CA LEU A 77 7.51 16.63 -20.35
C LEU A 77 7.21 18.05 -20.86
N GLY A 78 7.28 18.28 -22.17
CA GLY A 78 7.08 19.59 -22.79
C GLY A 78 8.17 20.59 -22.45
N LEU A 79 9.40 20.14 -22.24
CA LEU A 79 10.55 20.95 -21.89
C LEU A 79 11.30 21.46 -23.13
N ASP A 80 11.81 22.67 -23.07
CA ASP A 80 12.73 23.23 -24.06
C ASP A 80 14.18 22.77 -23.82
N GLU A 81 15.11 23.29 -24.63
CA GLU A 81 16.54 22.95 -24.52
C GLU A 81 17.19 23.41 -23.20
N ALA A 82 16.58 24.39 -22.52
CA ALA A 82 17.02 24.85 -21.20
C ALA A 82 16.41 24.01 -20.05
N GLY A 83 15.55 23.03 -20.38
CA GLY A 83 14.87 22.18 -19.41
C GLY A 83 13.69 22.88 -18.72
N VAL A 84 13.12 23.93 -19.33
CA VAL A 84 11.94 24.63 -18.79
C VAL A 84 10.69 24.35 -19.62
N PRO A 85 9.47 24.42 -19.04
CA PRO A 85 8.24 24.18 -19.78
C PRO A 85 8.09 25.14 -20.98
N ARG A 86 7.79 24.58 -22.15
CA ARG A 86 7.42 25.34 -23.35
C ARG A 86 6.04 25.96 -23.12
N ASN A 87 5.96 27.29 -23.14
CA ASN A 87 4.70 28.05 -23.12
C ASN A 87 3.91 27.90 -24.42
#